data_AF-A0A3B9RS45-F1
#
_entry.id   AF-A0A3B9RS45-F1
#
_cell.length_a   1.000
_cell.length_b   1.000
_cell.length_c   1.000
_cell.angle_alpha   90.00
_cell.angle_beta   90.00
_cell.angle_gamma   90.00
#
_symmetry.space_group_name_H-M   'P 1'
#
loop_
_entity.id
_entity.type
_entity.pdbx_description
1 polymer ?
#
loop_
_entity_poly.entity_id
_entity_poly.type
_entity_poly.pdbx_seq_one_letter_code
_entity_poly.pdbx_strand_id
1 'polypeptide(L)'
;MNNYNAIKNRCNTFTKGFESIKGYAWDWGHSKKPIKKGMDEILRSGPDKIAMDYEIQNSYLYLLAEVFQDTKAMKQLRTKHEAMLTPAGLEVLSFWEKEPAFWCYFSVKEHLDGNLHLIVDHMTGKEYLLYSKGIATMQKWKFPEKLSFLCLMQPNGECLQTVGAIKFFRLPASDFLFYCTLFKPEEGLKDILHKHFIQFFTLDTTNSAPPLKKATYEIGFAWQTFTLPEFAIENLGGRWLSTTVGTQQRFTLKIVDTSMLGLPNLTVFETEPSAMAAAIIRDNATEEMVLFTNTKVAYSFFSALLNRAYPTIKLPKEPSIFIGIPMQVLLAPMDLPVPWKKFMDMIDYKEPTEKVEADRTKEWEKLREENRRISGLEGSERAERELTDIFIEAQITGKPMDAGKVSKATGLDRQEVERLLSRFDELPEEGYLDASDDEDDFDFGDDDLDEIYEDIFFIVPDEDKAFELKTWPMPTDTYGHGVYQSLPDSEFFESNDTEEAYRQFLELGGKDFATEVRKDGLFDMVEALFATTFDGDFIYPVMNTFFWILYHEGKEWVPVRSYAIEILKWIPSDILHYYVDQEEFIESLGKFIKRMLCTRGICSLAKRPKAEEVRLGTYTIK
;
A
#
# COMPACT_ATOMS: atom_id res chain seq x y z
N MET A 1 -21.78 -39.43 -6.63
CA MET A 1 -20.99 -38.75 -7.67
C MET A 1 -21.82 -37.60 -8.18
N ASN A 2 -21.45 -36.36 -7.86
CA ASN A 2 -22.12 -35.19 -8.45
C ASN A 2 -21.90 -35.22 -9.97
N ASN A 3 -22.96 -35.00 -10.75
CA ASN A 3 -22.89 -35.05 -12.21
C ASN A 3 -22.28 -33.75 -12.76
N TYR A 4 -20.98 -33.55 -12.52
CA TYR A 4 -20.26 -32.34 -12.93
C TYR A 4 -20.34 -32.06 -14.43
N ASN A 5 -20.49 -33.10 -15.26
CA ASN A 5 -20.71 -32.94 -16.70
C ASN A 5 -22.07 -32.30 -17.02
N ALA A 6 -23.14 -32.69 -16.31
CA ALA A 6 -24.44 -32.05 -16.47
C ALA A 6 -24.43 -30.59 -16.01
N ILE A 7 -23.78 -30.30 -14.88
CA ILE A 7 -23.62 -28.92 -14.37
C ILE A 7 -22.86 -28.07 -15.39
N LYS A 8 -21.73 -28.56 -15.91
CA LYS A 8 -20.94 -27.85 -16.93
C LYS A 8 -21.74 -27.61 -18.22
N ASN A 9 -22.54 -28.58 -18.66
CA ASN A 9 -23.44 -28.40 -19.80
C ASN A 9 -24.50 -27.33 -19.53
N ARG A 10 -25.07 -27.31 -18.32
CA ARG A 10 -26.00 -26.26 -17.89
C ARG A 10 -25.34 -24.88 -17.91
N CYS A 11 -24.12 -24.76 -17.37
CA CYS A 11 -23.35 -23.53 -17.41
C CYS A 11 -23.10 -23.04 -18.84
N ASN A 12 -22.75 -23.95 -19.76
CA ASN A 12 -22.53 -23.61 -21.16
C ASN A 12 -23.81 -23.11 -21.85
N THR A 13 -24.97 -23.71 -21.56
CA THR A 13 -26.26 -23.23 -22.06
C THR A 13 -26.54 -21.82 -21.55
N PHE A 14 -26.33 -21.56 -20.26
CA PHE A 14 -26.56 -20.25 -19.65
C PHE A 14 -25.60 -19.18 -20.18
N THR A 15 -24.33 -19.51 -20.37
CA THR A 15 -23.36 -18.62 -21.02
C THR A 15 -23.78 -18.29 -22.45
N LYS A 16 -24.19 -19.27 -23.26
CA LYS A 16 -24.69 -19.01 -24.63
C LYS A 16 -25.95 -18.15 -24.64
N GLY A 17 -26.87 -18.41 -23.71
CA GLY A 17 -28.07 -17.60 -23.54
C GLY A 17 -27.72 -16.15 -23.20
N PHE A 18 -26.85 -15.94 -22.19
CA PHE A 18 -26.34 -14.62 -21.82
C PHE A 18 -25.73 -13.87 -23.01
N GLU A 19 -24.86 -14.52 -23.77
CA GLU A 19 -24.23 -13.95 -24.96
C GLU A 19 -25.26 -13.47 -26.00
N SER A 20 -26.39 -14.17 -26.12
CA SER A 20 -27.49 -13.76 -27.00
C SER A 20 -28.37 -12.62 -26.46
N ILE A 21 -28.30 -12.35 -25.15
CA ILE A 21 -29.13 -11.33 -24.46
C ILE A 21 -28.35 -10.03 -24.27
N LYS A 22 -27.04 -10.11 -24.06
CA LYS A 22 -26.22 -9.00 -23.51
C LYS A 22 -26.26 -7.72 -24.36
N GLY A 23 -26.37 -7.84 -25.68
CA GLY A 23 -26.54 -6.69 -26.57
C GLY A 23 -27.89 -5.97 -26.38
N TYR A 24 -28.97 -6.71 -26.16
CA TYR A 24 -30.28 -6.12 -25.86
C TYR A 24 -30.31 -5.47 -24.48
N ALA A 25 -29.62 -6.07 -23.49
CA ALA A 25 -29.45 -5.46 -22.17
C ALA A 25 -28.70 -4.13 -22.28
N TRP A 26 -27.63 -4.07 -23.08
CA TRP A 26 -26.88 -2.86 -23.38
C TRP A 26 -27.78 -1.76 -23.95
N ASP A 27 -28.52 -2.06 -25.03
CA ASP A 27 -29.43 -1.11 -25.69
C ASP A 27 -30.53 -0.62 -24.73
N TRP A 28 -31.08 -1.52 -23.94
CA TRP A 28 -32.11 -1.17 -22.96
C TRP A 28 -31.56 -0.25 -21.87
N GLY A 29 -30.39 -0.56 -21.29
CA GLY A 29 -29.77 0.27 -20.25
C GLY A 29 -29.49 1.69 -20.74
N HIS A 30 -28.97 1.83 -21.97
CA HIS A 30 -28.75 3.13 -22.61
C HIS A 30 -30.03 3.92 -22.87
N SER A 31 -31.16 3.24 -23.07
CA SER A 31 -32.47 3.89 -23.22
C SER A 31 -33.03 4.43 -21.90
N LYS A 32 -32.51 3.99 -20.75
CA LYS A 32 -32.97 4.43 -19.42
C LYS A 32 -32.06 5.54 -18.90
N LYS A 33 -32.60 6.76 -18.85
CA LYS A 33 -31.86 7.95 -18.40
C LYS A 33 -31.15 7.78 -17.04
N PRO A 34 -31.76 7.18 -15.99
CA PRO A 34 -31.07 7.00 -14.71
C PRO A 34 -29.86 6.06 -14.80
N ILE A 35 -30.00 4.93 -15.50
CA ILE A 35 -28.92 3.94 -15.68
C ILE A 35 -27.79 4.54 -16.49
N LYS A 36 -28.13 5.19 -17.62
CA LYS A 36 -27.14 5.89 -18.44
C LYS A 36 -26.37 6.94 -17.63
N LYS A 37 -27.04 7.70 -16.75
CA LYS A 37 -26.38 8.67 -15.88
C LYS A 37 -25.37 8.00 -14.94
N GLY A 38 -25.74 6.90 -14.30
CA GLY A 38 -24.83 6.14 -13.42
C GLY A 38 -23.62 5.58 -14.18
N MET A 39 -23.85 5.03 -15.39
CA MET A 39 -22.77 4.59 -16.28
C MET A 39 -21.82 5.73 -16.64
N ASP A 40 -22.36 6.89 -17.03
CA ASP A 40 -21.58 8.08 -17.39
C ASP A 40 -20.80 8.64 -16.18
N GLU A 41 -21.30 8.47 -14.96
CA GLU A 41 -20.59 8.87 -13.73
C GLU A 41 -19.39 7.95 -13.46
N ILE A 42 -19.56 6.62 -13.61
CA ILE A 42 -18.45 5.64 -13.50
C ILE A 42 -17.38 5.89 -14.57
N LEU A 43 -17.77 6.18 -15.81
CA LEU A 43 -16.80 6.46 -16.88
C LEU A 43 -15.99 7.75 -16.62
N ARG A 44 -16.48 8.65 -15.78
CA ARG A 44 -15.79 9.91 -15.44
C ARG A 44 -15.04 9.85 -14.11
N SER A 45 -15.07 8.73 -13.38
CA SER A 45 -14.40 8.61 -12.09
C SER A 45 -12.90 8.29 -12.16
N GLY A 46 -12.36 8.01 -13.36
CA GLY A 46 -10.92 7.79 -13.54
C GLY A 46 -10.08 9.05 -13.31
N PRO A 47 -8.76 8.91 -13.05
CA PRO A 47 -7.87 9.99 -12.57
C PRO A 47 -7.80 11.24 -13.46
N ASP A 48 -8.15 11.15 -14.75
CA ASP A 48 -8.24 12.32 -15.66
C ASP A 48 -9.61 12.50 -16.32
N LYS A 49 -10.67 11.88 -15.76
CA LYS A 49 -11.99 11.74 -16.40
C LYS A 49 -11.95 11.06 -17.77
N ILE A 50 -10.84 10.40 -18.09
CA ILE A 50 -10.69 9.51 -19.24
C ILE A 50 -11.03 8.11 -18.74
N ALA A 51 -12.02 7.48 -19.38
CA ALA A 51 -12.37 6.10 -19.07
C ALA A 51 -11.29 5.16 -19.62
N MET A 52 -10.63 4.42 -18.74
CA MET A 52 -9.79 3.29 -19.13
C MET A 52 -10.66 2.04 -19.26
N ASP A 53 -10.06 0.94 -19.71
CA ASP A 53 -10.74 -0.36 -19.77
C ASP A 53 -11.41 -0.72 -18.43
N TYR A 54 -10.80 -0.29 -17.33
CA TYR A 54 -11.29 -0.53 -15.98
C TYR A 54 -12.67 0.10 -15.70
N GLU A 55 -12.83 1.38 -15.98
CA GLU A 55 -14.11 2.10 -15.84
C GLU A 55 -15.15 1.56 -16.83
N ILE A 56 -14.73 1.17 -18.04
CA ILE A 56 -15.62 0.58 -19.05
C ILE A 56 -16.20 -0.74 -18.54
N GLN A 57 -15.37 -1.62 -17.99
CA GLN A 57 -15.82 -2.90 -17.42
C GLN A 57 -16.75 -2.69 -16.22
N ASN A 58 -16.46 -1.73 -15.35
CA ASN A 58 -17.30 -1.44 -14.18
C ASN A 58 -18.62 -0.74 -14.55
N SER A 59 -18.61 0.14 -15.55
CA SER A 59 -19.80 0.77 -16.12
C SER A 59 -20.72 -0.28 -16.74
N TYR A 60 -20.13 -1.26 -17.45
CA TYR A 60 -20.88 -2.39 -17.97
C TYR A 60 -21.43 -3.29 -16.86
N LEU A 61 -20.63 -3.61 -15.84
CA LEU A 61 -21.07 -4.38 -14.68
C LEU A 61 -22.25 -3.71 -13.96
N TYR A 62 -22.21 -2.38 -13.78
CA TYR A 62 -23.32 -1.60 -13.24
C TYR A 62 -24.59 -1.77 -14.09
N LEU A 63 -24.49 -1.62 -15.42
CA LEU A 63 -25.63 -1.85 -16.33
C LEU A 63 -26.21 -3.26 -16.19
N LEU A 64 -25.35 -4.28 -16.13
CA LEU A 64 -25.78 -5.67 -15.97
C LEU A 64 -26.51 -5.87 -14.64
N ALA A 65 -26.01 -5.25 -13.56
CA ALA A 65 -26.62 -5.29 -12.24
C ALA A 65 -28.02 -4.66 -12.23
N GLU A 66 -28.20 -3.51 -12.90
CA GLU A 66 -29.49 -2.83 -13.00
C GLU A 66 -30.52 -3.64 -13.80
N VAL A 67 -30.08 -4.31 -14.86
CA VAL A 67 -30.97 -5.10 -15.72
C VAL A 67 -31.35 -6.44 -15.09
N PHE A 68 -30.36 -7.22 -14.66
CA PHE A 68 -30.58 -8.63 -14.30
C PHE A 68 -31.03 -8.83 -12.85
N GLN A 69 -31.06 -7.77 -12.05
CA GLN A 69 -31.69 -7.76 -10.73
C GLN A 69 -33.11 -7.19 -10.75
N ASP A 70 -33.59 -6.66 -11.89
CA ASP A 70 -34.95 -6.15 -12.07
C ASP A 70 -35.78 -7.10 -12.96
N THR A 71 -36.70 -7.83 -12.33
CA THR A 71 -37.61 -8.76 -13.01
C THR A 71 -38.52 -8.07 -14.03
N LYS A 72 -38.85 -6.79 -13.83
CA LYS A 72 -39.64 -6.02 -14.80
C LYS A 72 -38.79 -5.67 -16.02
N ALA A 73 -37.52 -5.31 -15.84
CA ALA A 73 -36.59 -5.06 -16.93
C ALA A 73 -36.39 -6.31 -17.79
N MET A 74 -36.15 -7.46 -17.17
CA MET A 74 -36.01 -8.74 -17.87
C MET A 74 -37.28 -9.12 -18.64
N LYS A 75 -38.47 -8.94 -18.04
CA LYS A 75 -39.74 -9.18 -18.72
C LYS A 75 -39.93 -8.28 -19.94
N GLN A 76 -39.57 -7.00 -19.84
CA GLN A 76 -39.62 -6.07 -20.96
C GLN A 76 -38.65 -6.46 -22.08
N LEU A 77 -37.42 -6.84 -21.74
CA LEU A 77 -36.43 -7.33 -22.69
C LEU A 77 -36.94 -8.56 -23.44
N ARG A 78 -37.48 -9.55 -22.72
CA ARG A 78 -38.04 -10.76 -23.32
C ARG A 78 -39.20 -10.44 -24.26
N THR A 79 -40.20 -9.68 -23.81
CA THR A 79 -41.38 -9.37 -24.64
C THR A 79 -41.04 -8.54 -25.87
N LYS A 80 -40.12 -7.57 -25.74
CA LYS A 80 -39.75 -6.70 -26.87
C LYS A 80 -38.91 -7.41 -27.93
N HIS A 81 -38.08 -8.37 -27.52
CA HIS A 81 -37.11 -9.03 -28.41
C HIS A 81 -37.41 -10.52 -28.64
N GLU A 82 -38.59 -11.00 -28.27
CA GLU A 82 -38.97 -12.42 -28.32
C GLU A 82 -38.67 -13.08 -29.68
N ALA A 83 -39.00 -12.40 -30.78
CA ALA A 83 -38.78 -12.91 -32.14
C ALA A 83 -37.30 -12.94 -32.58
N MET A 84 -36.42 -12.21 -31.89
CA MET A 84 -34.99 -12.10 -32.23
C MET A 84 -34.10 -12.91 -31.29
N LEU A 85 -34.59 -13.24 -30.10
CA LEU A 85 -33.86 -14.02 -29.12
C LEU A 85 -33.69 -15.46 -29.59
N THR A 86 -32.51 -16.03 -29.34
CA THR A 86 -32.27 -17.45 -29.55
C THR A 86 -33.11 -18.28 -28.55
N PRO A 87 -33.40 -19.57 -28.83
CA PRO A 87 -34.06 -20.44 -27.86
C PRO A 87 -33.36 -20.48 -26.49
N ALA A 88 -32.01 -20.46 -26.49
CA ALA A 88 -31.23 -20.40 -25.26
C ALA A 88 -31.40 -19.05 -24.52
N GLY A 89 -31.45 -17.93 -25.25
CA GLY A 89 -31.72 -16.62 -24.67
C GLY A 89 -33.11 -16.52 -24.04
N LEU A 90 -34.14 -17.07 -24.70
CA LEU A 90 -35.50 -17.13 -24.16
C LEU A 90 -35.58 -17.99 -22.89
N GLU A 91 -34.93 -19.16 -22.90
CA GLU A 91 -34.88 -20.05 -21.72
C GLU A 91 -34.22 -19.33 -20.54
N VAL A 92 -33.05 -18.73 -20.77
CA VAL A 92 -32.26 -18.05 -19.73
C VAL A 92 -32.98 -16.83 -19.16
N LEU A 93 -33.56 -15.96 -19.99
CA LEU A 93 -34.36 -14.83 -19.50
C LEU A 93 -35.59 -15.29 -18.71
N SER A 94 -36.28 -16.32 -19.19
CA SER A 94 -37.45 -16.87 -18.49
C SER A 94 -37.08 -17.48 -17.13
N PHE A 95 -35.86 -18.01 -17.00
CA PHE A 95 -35.33 -18.50 -15.73
C PHE A 95 -34.99 -17.32 -14.80
N TRP A 96 -34.22 -16.33 -15.27
CA TRP A 96 -33.81 -15.18 -14.45
C TRP A 96 -34.96 -14.24 -14.07
N GLU A 97 -36.07 -14.23 -14.81
CA GLU A 97 -37.31 -13.57 -14.36
C GLU A 97 -37.83 -14.12 -13.01
N LYS A 98 -37.55 -15.39 -12.71
CA LYS A 98 -37.96 -16.05 -11.45
C LYS A 98 -36.82 -16.07 -10.43
N GLU A 99 -35.60 -16.28 -10.90
CA GLU A 99 -34.38 -16.38 -10.10
C GLU A 99 -33.39 -15.30 -10.58
N PRO A 100 -33.60 -14.03 -10.19
CA PRO A 100 -32.80 -12.91 -10.68
C PRO A 100 -31.34 -13.02 -10.24
N ALA A 101 -30.48 -12.26 -10.91
CA ALA A 101 -29.11 -12.10 -10.46
C ALA A 101 -29.08 -11.44 -9.07
N PHE A 102 -27.97 -11.60 -8.35
CA PHE A 102 -27.76 -10.95 -7.06
C PHE A 102 -26.27 -10.73 -6.80
N TRP A 103 -25.95 -9.74 -5.98
CA TRP A 103 -24.58 -9.51 -5.53
C TRP A 103 -24.19 -10.50 -4.43
N CYS A 104 -22.99 -11.06 -4.53
CA CYS A 104 -22.44 -11.98 -3.54
C CYS A 104 -21.01 -11.57 -3.20
N TYR A 105 -20.75 -11.38 -1.90
CA TYR A 105 -19.41 -11.19 -1.36
C TYR A 105 -18.97 -12.49 -0.68
N PHE A 106 -17.94 -13.17 -1.20
CA PHE A 106 -17.65 -14.55 -0.82
C PHE A 106 -16.17 -14.88 -0.82
N SER A 107 -15.81 -15.98 -0.16
CA SER A 107 -14.50 -16.64 -0.32
C SER A 107 -14.68 -18.08 -0.80
N VAL A 108 -13.63 -18.62 -1.43
CA VAL A 108 -13.62 -20.03 -1.84
C VAL A 108 -13.31 -20.90 -0.61
N LYS A 109 -14.24 -21.79 -0.29
CA LYS A 109 -14.10 -22.77 0.79
C LYS A 109 -13.38 -24.03 0.31
N GLU A 110 -13.73 -24.52 -0.88
CA GLU A 110 -13.17 -25.72 -1.46
C GLU A 110 -13.11 -25.62 -3.00
N HIS A 111 -11.98 -26.05 -3.57
CA HIS A 111 -11.84 -26.22 -5.02
C HIS A 111 -12.30 -27.61 -5.43
N LEU A 112 -13.18 -27.65 -6.43
CA LEU A 112 -13.71 -28.87 -7.02
C LEU A 112 -13.24 -28.98 -8.48
N ASP A 113 -13.37 -30.18 -9.04
CA ASP A 113 -12.96 -30.42 -10.42
C ASP A 113 -13.73 -29.56 -11.43
N GLY A 114 -13.05 -29.23 -12.54
CA GLY A 114 -13.69 -28.60 -13.69
C GLY A 114 -14.01 -27.11 -13.54
N ASN A 115 -13.30 -26.37 -12.68
CA ASN A 115 -13.54 -24.96 -12.33
C ASN A 115 -14.82 -24.73 -11.51
N LEU A 116 -15.23 -25.76 -10.75
CA LEU A 116 -16.28 -25.64 -9.75
C LEU A 116 -15.65 -25.32 -8.39
N HIS A 117 -16.36 -24.54 -7.59
CA HIS A 117 -15.91 -24.09 -6.27
C HIS A 117 -17.09 -24.15 -5.31
N LEU A 118 -16.86 -24.64 -4.09
CA LEU A 118 -17.78 -24.38 -2.99
C LEU A 118 -17.39 -23.03 -2.40
N ILE A 119 -18.33 -22.09 -2.39
CA ILE A 119 -18.13 -20.73 -1.88
C ILE A 119 -19.02 -20.47 -0.66
N VAL A 120 -18.60 -19.57 0.22
CA VAL A 120 -19.39 -19.09 1.35
C VAL A 120 -19.67 -17.61 1.17
N ASP A 121 -20.95 -17.26 1.08
CA ASP A 121 -21.39 -15.86 1.07
C ASP A 121 -21.23 -15.26 2.47
N HIS A 122 -20.35 -14.27 2.59
CA HIS A 122 -20.06 -13.59 3.86
C HIS A 122 -21.20 -12.67 4.31
N MET A 123 -22.14 -12.31 3.43
CA MET A 123 -23.31 -11.52 3.80
C MET A 123 -24.39 -12.37 4.48
N THR A 124 -24.55 -13.63 4.06
CA THR A 124 -25.67 -14.48 4.50
C THR A 124 -25.24 -15.76 5.24
N GLY A 125 -23.96 -16.11 5.18
CA GLY A 125 -23.40 -17.37 5.67
C GLY A 125 -23.78 -18.59 4.81
N LYS A 126 -24.49 -18.41 3.70
CA LYS A 126 -24.93 -19.51 2.84
C LYS A 126 -23.80 -20.04 1.97
N GLU A 127 -23.83 -21.34 1.74
CA GLU A 127 -22.90 -22.00 0.83
C GLU A 127 -23.54 -22.17 -0.55
N TYR A 128 -22.74 -21.92 -1.59
CA TYR A 128 -23.17 -22.08 -2.97
C TYR A 128 -22.12 -22.86 -3.77
N LEU A 129 -22.60 -23.61 -4.74
CA LEU A 129 -21.75 -24.15 -5.80
C LEU A 129 -21.57 -23.07 -6.88
N LEU A 130 -20.34 -22.73 -7.21
CA LEU A 130 -19.99 -21.73 -8.22
C LEU A 130 -19.19 -22.39 -9.35
N TYR A 131 -19.56 -22.14 -10.60
CA TYR A 131 -18.71 -22.38 -11.75
C TYR A 131 -18.09 -21.07 -12.24
N SER A 132 -16.77 -20.93 -12.13
CA SER A 132 -16.06 -19.78 -12.69
C SER A 132 -14.60 -20.12 -13.03
N LYS A 133 -14.27 -19.97 -14.31
CA LYS A 133 -12.88 -20.08 -14.79
C LYS A 133 -12.02 -18.92 -14.30
N GLY A 134 -12.57 -17.71 -14.22
CA GLY A 134 -11.86 -16.52 -13.74
C GLY A 134 -11.40 -16.69 -12.30
N ILE A 135 -12.32 -17.11 -11.42
CA ILE A 135 -11.98 -17.43 -10.03
C ILE A 135 -10.93 -18.55 -9.94
N ALA A 136 -11.05 -19.60 -10.77
CA ALA A 136 -10.07 -20.67 -10.80
C ALA A 136 -8.66 -20.20 -11.23
N THR A 137 -8.57 -19.19 -12.10
CA THR A 137 -7.30 -18.56 -12.48
C THR A 137 -6.75 -17.69 -11.36
N MET A 138 -7.58 -16.82 -10.78
CA MET A 138 -7.15 -15.87 -9.73
C MET A 138 -6.74 -16.57 -8.44
N GLN A 139 -7.33 -17.74 -8.14
CA GLN A 139 -6.95 -18.57 -7.00
C GLN A 139 -5.59 -19.27 -7.16
N LYS A 140 -4.99 -19.22 -8.36
CA LYS A 140 -3.60 -19.68 -8.57
C LYS A 140 -2.58 -18.58 -8.28
N TRP A 141 -3.02 -17.34 -8.11
CA TRP A 141 -2.14 -16.25 -7.69
C TRP A 141 -1.61 -16.58 -6.30
N LYS A 142 -0.29 -16.48 -6.12
CA LYS A 142 0.39 -16.89 -4.90
C LYS A 142 0.29 -15.78 -3.85
N PHE A 143 -0.90 -15.58 -3.29
CA PHE A 143 -1.08 -14.74 -2.12
C PHE A 143 -1.03 -15.57 -0.84
N PRO A 144 -0.41 -15.06 0.24
CA PRO A 144 -0.44 -15.72 1.53
C PRO A 144 -1.84 -15.71 2.16
N GLU A 145 -2.67 -14.70 1.86
CA GLU A 145 -4.06 -14.59 2.33
C GLU A 145 -5.07 -15.25 1.38
N LYS A 146 -6.20 -15.65 1.96
CA LYS A 146 -7.37 -16.06 1.15
C LYS A 146 -8.02 -14.85 0.51
N LEU A 147 -8.24 -14.93 -0.79
CA LEU A 147 -9.00 -13.92 -1.53
C LEU A 147 -10.49 -13.98 -1.22
N SER A 148 -11.08 -12.81 -1.02
CA SER A 148 -12.52 -12.58 -1.05
C SER A 148 -12.91 -11.96 -2.39
N PHE A 149 -14.16 -12.13 -2.82
CA PHE A 149 -14.65 -11.66 -4.11
C PHE A 149 -16.00 -11.00 -3.97
N LEU A 150 -16.23 -9.91 -4.70
CA LEU A 150 -17.56 -9.32 -4.91
C LEU A 150 -17.94 -9.52 -6.37
N CYS A 151 -18.99 -10.30 -6.62
CA CYS A 151 -19.43 -10.59 -7.98
C CYS A 151 -20.95 -10.49 -8.10
N LEU A 152 -21.41 -10.07 -9.28
CA LEU A 152 -22.78 -10.28 -9.68
C LEU A 152 -22.95 -11.75 -10.08
N MET A 153 -23.82 -12.45 -9.38
CA MET A 153 -24.07 -13.88 -9.55
C MET A 153 -25.33 -14.11 -10.34
N GLN A 154 -25.26 -15.06 -11.28
CA GLN A 154 -26.40 -15.54 -12.06
C GLN A 154 -26.66 -17.01 -11.71
N PRO A 155 -27.83 -17.34 -11.13
CA PRO A 155 -28.20 -18.74 -10.91
C PRO A 155 -28.57 -19.41 -12.23
N ASN A 156 -28.33 -20.71 -12.35
CA ASN A 156 -28.77 -21.52 -13.50
C ASN A 156 -29.64 -22.73 -13.12
N GLY A 157 -29.97 -22.85 -11.83
CA GLY A 157 -30.73 -23.95 -11.22
C GLY A 157 -29.85 -25.04 -10.60
N GLU A 158 -28.60 -25.17 -11.04
CA GLU A 158 -27.64 -26.20 -10.56
C GLU A 158 -26.47 -25.58 -9.80
N CYS A 159 -26.00 -24.41 -10.23
CA CYS A 159 -24.93 -23.64 -9.61
C CYS A 159 -25.06 -22.15 -9.92
N LEU A 160 -24.15 -21.35 -9.36
CA LEU A 160 -23.95 -19.95 -9.72
C LEU A 160 -22.91 -19.80 -10.83
N GLN A 161 -22.98 -18.68 -11.56
CA GLN A 161 -21.97 -18.21 -12.50
C GLN A 161 -21.72 -16.71 -12.26
N THR A 162 -20.47 -16.27 -12.36
CA THR A 162 -20.10 -14.85 -12.31
C THR A 162 -20.42 -14.15 -13.63
N VAL A 163 -20.90 -12.91 -13.59
CA VAL A 163 -21.11 -12.08 -14.79
C VAL A 163 -20.44 -10.71 -14.64
N GLY A 164 -19.86 -10.20 -15.73
CA GLY A 164 -19.11 -8.94 -15.75
C GLY A 164 -17.73 -9.06 -15.09
N ALA A 165 -17.21 -7.93 -14.60
CA ALA A 165 -15.91 -7.89 -13.93
C ALA A 165 -15.94 -8.66 -12.60
N ILE A 166 -14.87 -9.41 -12.33
CA ILE A 166 -14.66 -10.10 -11.05
C ILE A 166 -13.86 -9.16 -10.16
N LYS A 167 -14.50 -8.64 -9.10
CA LYS A 167 -13.79 -7.88 -8.06
C LYS A 167 -13.24 -8.84 -7.03
N PHE A 168 -12.01 -8.64 -6.61
CA PHE A 168 -11.32 -9.46 -5.63
C PHE A 168 -10.64 -8.58 -4.61
N PHE A 169 -10.55 -9.05 -3.37
CA PHE A 169 -9.95 -8.28 -2.29
C PHE A 169 -9.12 -9.18 -1.39
N ARG A 170 -8.02 -8.63 -0.87
CA ARG A 170 -7.23 -9.21 0.22
C ARG A 170 -7.70 -8.76 1.62
N LEU A 171 -8.65 -7.82 1.68
CA LEU A 171 -9.24 -7.34 2.92
C LEU A 171 -10.05 -8.44 3.65
N PRO A 172 -10.02 -8.47 4.99
CA PRO A 172 -10.85 -9.37 5.78
C PRO A 172 -12.34 -9.12 5.55
N ALA A 173 -13.17 -10.18 5.62
CA ALA A 173 -14.61 -10.02 5.43
C ALA A 173 -15.26 -9.05 6.44
N SER A 174 -14.68 -8.90 7.64
CA SER A 174 -15.12 -7.91 8.63
C SER A 174 -15.05 -6.48 8.12
N ASP A 175 -14.03 -6.14 7.33
CA ASP A 175 -13.82 -4.79 6.81
C ASP A 175 -14.87 -4.45 5.77
N PHE A 176 -15.18 -5.39 4.86
CA PHE A 176 -16.27 -5.22 3.90
C PHE A 176 -17.62 -5.05 4.60
N LEU A 177 -17.90 -5.87 5.62
CA LEU A 177 -19.13 -5.78 6.39
C LEU A 177 -19.24 -4.45 7.13
N PHE A 178 -18.14 -3.97 7.72
CA PHE A 178 -18.08 -2.64 8.32
C PHE A 178 -18.35 -1.56 7.26
N TYR A 179 -17.70 -1.63 6.10
CA TYR A 179 -17.91 -0.67 5.01
C TYR A 179 -19.38 -0.60 4.58
N CYS A 180 -20.06 -1.75 4.43
CA CYS A 180 -21.50 -1.79 4.17
C CYS A 180 -22.33 -1.06 5.24
N THR A 181 -21.94 -1.11 6.51
CA THR A 181 -22.69 -0.45 7.60
C THR A 181 -22.68 1.07 7.50
N LEU A 182 -21.73 1.66 6.78
CA LEU A 182 -21.67 3.11 6.55
C LEU A 182 -22.78 3.60 5.59
N PHE A 183 -23.42 2.68 4.85
CA PHE A 183 -24.41 2.99 3.81
C PHE A 183 -25.83 2.49 4.12
N LYS A 184 -26.15 2.30 5.41
CA LYS A 184 -27.41 1.75 5.97
C LYS A 184 -27.45 0.21 6.04
N PRO A 185 -27.05 -0.38 7.17
CA PRO A 185 -26.88 -1.83 7.32
C PRO A 185 -28.20 -2.64 7.23
N GLU A 186 -29.35 -1.98 7.41
CA GLU A 186 -30.67 -2.61 7.26
C GLU A 186 -31.05 -2.94 5.81
N GLU A 187 -30.35 -2.36 4.83
CA GLU A 187 -30.58 -2.60 3.41
C GLU A 187 -29.75 -3.79 2.90
N GLY A 188 -30.30 -4.56 1.95
CA GLY A 188 -29.56 -5.67 1.34
C GLY A 188 -28.46 -5.17 0.42
N LEU A 189 -27.45 -6.01 0.14
CA LEU A 189 -26.30 -5.65 -0.72
C LEU A 189 -26.73 -5.12 -2.10
N LYS A 190 -27.86 -5.60 -2.64
CA LYS A 190 -28.49 -5.05 -3.86
C LYS A 190 -28.80 -3.56 -3.75
N ASP A 191 -29.49 -3.15 -2.69
CA ASP A 191 -29.96 -1.78 -2.53
C ASP A 191 -28.80 -0.82 -2.22
N ILE A 192 -27.83 -1.29 -1.43
CA ILE A 192 -26.58 -0.58 -1.15
C ILE A 192 -25.82 -0.31 -2.46
N LEU A 193 -25.53 -1.37 -3.24
CA LEU A 193 -24.76 -1.23 -4.48
C LEU A 193 -25.51 -0.46 -5.57
N HIS A 194 -26.85 -0.52 -5.60
CA HIS A 194 -27.65 0.30 -6.53
C HIS A 194 -27.45 1.80 -6.27
N LYS A 195 -27.41 2.21 -4.99
CA LYS A 195 -27.30 3.63 -4.58
C LYS A 195 -25.86 4.13 -4.51
N HIS A 196 -24.92 3.24 -4.19
CA HIS A 196 -23.55 3.59 -3.82
C HIS A 196 -22.50 2.87 -4.67
N PHE A 197 -22.82 2.53 -5.93
CA PHE A 197 -21.92 1.77 -6.79
C PHE A 197 -20.53 2.39 -6.91
N ILE A 198 -20.43 3.72 -7.06
CA ILE A 198 -19.15 4.43 -7.20
C ILE A 198 -18.30 4.28 -5.93
N GLN A 199 -18.91 4.38 -4.74
CA GLN A 199 -18.21 4.16 -3.48
C GLN A 199 -17.73 2.70 -3.32
N PHE A 200 -18.43 1.73 -3.92
CA PHE A 200 -17.96 0.34 -3.93
C PHE A 200 -17.00 0.05 -5.09
N PHE A 201 -16.97 0.91 -6.10
CA PHE A 201 -15.95 0.90 -7.13
C PHE A 201 -14.62 1.44 -6.59
N THR A 202 -14.64 2.48 -5.75
CA THR A 202 -13.41 2.96 -5.08
C THR A 202 -12.79 1.92 -4.15
N LEU A 203 -13.58 0.98 -3.61
CA LEU A 203 -13.04 -0.14 -2.83
C LEU A 203 -12.01 -0.96 -3.63
N ASP A 204 -12.09 -0.93 -4.96
CA ASP A 204 -11.16 -1.67 -5.80
C ASP A 204 -9.70 -1.20 -5.70
N THR A 205 -9.46 0.02 -5.20
CA THR A 205 -8.10 0.51 -4.92
C THR A 205 -7.43 -0.28 -3.80
N THR A 206 -8.20 -1.03 -3.01
CA THR A 206 -7.69 -1.89 -1.91
C THR A 206 -7.47 -3.35 -2.33
N ASN A 207 -7.70 -3.70 -3.60
CA ASN A 207 -7.72 -5.10 -4.06
C ASN A 207 -6.42 -5.86 -3.79
N SER A 208 -5.28 -5.21 -3.99
CA SER A 208 -3.93 -5.77 -3.83
C SER A 208 -3.32 -5.55 -2.44
N ALA A 209 -3.89 -4.67 -1.62
CA ALA A 209 -3.34 -4.31 -0.32
C ALA A 209 -3.59 -5.42 0.72
N PRO A 210 -2.55 -6.10 1.24
CA PRO A 210 -2.73 -7.09 2.28
C PRO A 210 -3.14 -6.44 3.62
N PRO A 211 -3.72 -7.23 4.54
CA PRO A 211 -3.74 -6.84 5.95
C PRO A 211 -2.31 -6.60 6.43
N LEU A 212 -2.04 -5.43 6.98
CA LEU A 212 -0.73 -5.10 7.53
C LEU A 212 -0.47 -5.93 8.79
N LYS A 213 0.72 -6.50 8.90
CA LYS A 213 1.15 -7.24 10.10
C LYS A 213 2.50 -6.75 10.56
N LYS A 214 2.67 -6.65 11.87
CA LYS A 214 3.98 -6.47 12.51
C LYS A 214 4.24 -7.67 13.42
N ALA A 215 5.32 -8.38 13.14
CA ALA A 215 5.55 -9.73 13.65
C ALA A 215 4.31 -10.63 13.41
N THR A 216 3.65 -11.09 14.48
CA THR A 216 2.44 -11.93 14.40
C THR A 216 1.13 -11.15 14.55
N TYR A 217 1.18 -9.84 14.74
CA TYR A 217 0.02 -9.02 15.08
C TYR A 217 -0.52 -8.28 13.86
N GLU A 218 -1.82 -8.41 13.62
CA GLU A 218 -2.52 -7.60 12.62
C GLU A 218 -2.62 -6.16 13.10
N ILE A 219 -2.07 -5.25 12.29
CA ILE A 219 -2.14 -3.81 12.49
C ILE A 219 -3.39 -3.29 11.78
N GLY A 220 -4.14 -2.47 12.49
CA GLY A 220 -5.37 -1.88 12.01
C GLY A 220 -5.84 -0.76 12.91
N PHE A 221 -7.14 -0.50 12.89
CA PHE A 221 -7.79 0.57 13.62
C PHE A 221 -8.89 -0.04 14.50
N ALA A 222 -8.60 -0.19 15.79
CA ALA A 222 -9.55 -0.65 16.79
C ALA A 222 -10.27 0.54 17.42
N TRP A 223 -11.59 0.50 17.46
CA TRP A 223 -12.41 1.59 17.99
C TRP A 223 -13.47 1.09 18.97
N GLN A 224 -13.47 1.68 20.16
CA GLN A 224 -14.45 1.40 21.20
C GLN A 224 -14.89 2.69 21.89
N THR A 225 -16.18 2.99 21.83
CA THR A 225 -16.79 4.08 22.59
C THR A 225 -17.37 3.58 23.91
N PHE A 226 -17.37 4.45 24.92
CA PHE A 226 -18.04 4.25 26.21
C PHE A 226 -18.27 5.62 26.88
N THR A 227 -18.96 5.65 28.02
CA THR A 227 -19.20 6.88 28.80
C THR A 227 -18.61 6.71 30.19
N LEU A 228 -17.90 7.73 30.67
CA LEU A 228 -17.33 7.74 32.01
C LEU A 228 -17.35 9.16 32.60
N PRO A 229 -18.37 9.49 33.42
CA PRO A 229 -18.52 10.83 33.99
C PRO A 229 -17.33 11.26 34.85
N GLU A 230 -16.86 10.37 35.72
CA GLU A 230 -15.73 10.60 36.62
C GLU A 230 -14.50 9.86 36.11
N PHE A 231 -13.78 10.48 35.17
CA PHE A 231 -12.49 9.99 34.69
C PHE A 231 -11.34 10.87 35.20
N ALA A 232 -10.36 10.22 35.83
CA ALA A 232 -9.08 10.75 36.26
C ALA A 232 -7.95 9.83 35.74
N ILE A 233 -6.98 10.40 35.03
CA ILE A 233 -5.93 9.61 34.36
C ILE A 233 -5.03 8.90 35.38
N GLU A 234 -4.87 9.49 36.56
CA GLU A 234 -4.04 9.00 37.67
C GLU A 234 -4.50 7.63 38.18
N ASN A 235 -5.79 7.30 38.03
CA ASN A 235 -6.34 6.01 38.43
C ASN A 235 -5.86 4.84 37.54
N LEU A 236 -5.35 5.13 36.34
CA LEU A 236 -4.81 4.09 35.46
C LEU A 236 -3.42 3.62 35.90
N GLY A 237 -2.66 4.44 36.63
CA GLY A 237 -1.23 4.20 36.85
C GLY A 237 -0.41 4.36 35.56
N GLY A 238 0.91 4.34 35.66
CA GLY A 238 1.85 4.63 34.56
C GLY A 238 2.03 6.13 34.31
N ARG A 239 2.88 6.47 33.34
CA ARG A 239 3.09 7.86 32.90
C ARG A 239 2.39 8.09 31.57
N TRP A 240 1.53 9.10 31.52
CA TRP A 240 0.71 9.44 30.37
C TRP A 240 1.06 10.83 29.83
N LEU A 241 1.12 10.94 28.51
CA LEU A 241 1.09 12.22 27.81
C LEU A 241 -0.37 12.63 27.63
N SER A 242 -0.68 13.92 27.82
CA SER A 242 -2.02 14.47 27.63
C SER A 242 -1.96 15.63 26.65
N THR A 243 -2.83 15.59 25.65
CA THR A 243 -2.99 16.65 24.64
C THR A 243 -4.45 17.09 24.58
N THR A 244 -4.72 18.38 24.45
CA THR A 244 -6.09 18.94 24.48
C THR A 244 -6.36 19.76 23.23
N VAL A 245 -7.48 19.49 22.56
CA VAL A 245 -7.96 20.20 21.37
C VAL A 245 -9.46 20.46 21.54
N GLY A 246 -9.85 21.73 21.62
CA GLY A 246 -11.24 22.10 21.90
C GLY A 246 -11.74 21.50 23.22
N THR A 247 -12.85 20.75 23.17
CA THR A 247 -13.40 20.03 24.34
C THR A 247 -12.79 18.65 24.52
N GLN A 248 -11.98 18.19 23.58
CA GLN A 248 -11.42 16.84 23.56
C GLN A 248 -10.04 16.81 24.20
N GLN A 249 -9.74 15.70 24.87
CA GLN A 249 -8.45 15.43 25.49
C GLN A 249 -8.00 14.01 25.17
N ARG A 250 -6.79 13.86 24.66
CA ARG A 250 -6.15 12.59 24.28
C ARG A 250 -5.08 12.23 25.29
N PHE A 251 -5.09 10.99 25.74
CA PHE A 251 -4.12 10.42 26.66
C PHE A 251 -3.39 9.25 25.99
N THR A 252 -2.06 9.32 25.94
CA THR A 252 -1.20 8.28 25.37
C THR A 252 -0.24 7.78 26.43
N LEU A 253 -0.18 6.47 26.63
CA LEU A 253 0.72 5.86 27.61
C LEU A 253 2.17 5.98 27.11
N LYS A 254 3.04 6.55 27.95
CA LYS A 254 4.48 6.66 27.67
C LYS A 254 5.28 5.60 28.40
N ILE A 255 4.97 5.35 29.67
CA ILE A 255 5.73 4.41 30.50
C ILE A 255 4.76 3.57 31.35
N VAL A 256 4.89 2.25 31.26
CA VAL A 256 4.20 1.28 32.14
C VAL A 256 4.81 1.32 33.55
N ASP A 257 4.02 1.05 34.59
CA ASP A 257 4.52 0.96 35.96
C ASP A 257 4.15 -0.36 36.64
N THR A 258 4.56 -0.51 37.90
CA THR A 258 4.29 -1.73 38.68
C THR A 258 2.81 -2.00 38.89
N SER A 259 1.93 -1.00 38.77
CA SER A 259 0.48 -1.23 38.88
C SER A 259 -0.02 -2.08 37.72
N MET A 260 0.64 -2.03 36.55
CA MET A 260 0.24 -2.74 35.33
C MET A 260 0.73 -4.20 35.30
N LEU A 261 1.48 -4.64 36.31
CA LEU A 261 1.89 -6.03 36.47
C LEU A 261 0.65 -6.95 36.58
N GLY A 262 0.62 -7.98 35.75
CA GLY A 262 -0.51 -8.92 35.68
C GLY A 262 -1.61 -8.55 34.70
N LEU A 263 -1.49 -7.41 33.99
CA LEU A 263 -2.35 -7.14 32.83
C LEU A 263 -1.97 -8.04 31.64
N PRO A 264 -2.95 -8.41 30.79
CA PRO A 264 -2.70 -9.27 29.64
C PRO A 264 -1.79 -8.58 28.64
N ASN A 265 -0.87 -9.31 28.01
CA ASN A 265 0.01 -8.81 26.94
C ASN A 265 0.99 -7.70 27.37
N LEU A 266 1.26 -7.53 28.68
CA LEU A 266 2.24 -6.55 29.15
C LEU A 266 3.63 -6.73 28.49
N THR A 267 4.06 -7.97 28.27
CA THR A 267 5.36 -8.29 27.64
C THR A 267 5.48 -7.81 26.18
N VAL A 268 4.36 -7.46 25.55
CA VAL A 268 4.35 -6.94 24.17
C VAL A 268 4.90 -5.52 24.10
N PHE A 269 4.84 -4.73 25.18
CA PHE A 269 5.52 -3.43 25.25
C PHE A 269 7.04 -3.56 25.10
N GLU A 270 7.63 -4.68 25.54
CA GLU A 270 9.08 -4.93 25.46
C GLU A 270 9.46 -5.61 24.16
N THR A 271 8.62 -6.53 23.67
CA THR A 271 8.94 -7.37 22.51
C THR A 271 8.51 -6.75 21.19
N GLU A 272 7.38 -6.04 21.15
CA GLU A 272 6.80 -5.44 19.95
C GLU A 272 6.06 -4.13 20.30
N PRO A 273 6.77 -3.08 20.77
CA PRO A 273 6.16 -1.84 21.28
C PRO A 273 5.21 -1.17 20.28
N SER A 274 5.53 -1.24 18.99
CA SER A 274 4.67 -0.72 17.93
C SER A 274 3.32 -1.43 17.81
N ALA A 275 3.17 -2.65 18.30
CA ALA A 275 1.88 -3.34 18.34
C ALA A 275 1.01 -2.90 19.55
N MET A 276 1.53 -2.04 20.42
CA MET A 276 0.89 -1.57 21.65
C MET A 276 0.46 -0.10 21.59
N ALA A 277 0.44 0.51 20.40
CA ALA A 277 0.03 1.90 20.25
C ALA A 277 -1.48 2.06 20.57
N ALA A 278 -1.77 3.05 21.41
CA ALA A 278 -3.11 3.33 21.87
C ALA A 278 -3.28 4.77 22.33
N ALA A 279 -4.52 5.25 22.26
CA ALA A 279 -4.95 6.48 22.89
C ALA A 279 -6.30 6.30 23.58
N ILE A 280 -6.47 7.00 24.70
CA ILE A 280 -7.77 7.21 25.32
C ILE A 280 -8.16 8.65 25.01
N ILE A 281 -9.30 8.85 24.36
CA ILE A 281 -9.81 10.19 24.04
C ILE A 281 -11.06 10.44 24.87
N ARG A 282 -11.14 11.60 25.51
CA ARG A 282 -12.31 12.07 26.25
C ARG A 282 -12.85 13.33 25.60
N ASP A 283 -14.15 13.38 25.34
CA ASP A 283 -14.84 14.66 25.12
C ASP A 283 -15.38 15.17 26.45
N ASN A 284 -14.79 16.25 26.96
CA ASN A 284 -15.15 16.83 28.24
C ASN A 284 -16.52 17.50 28.24
N ALA A 285 -17.10 17.81 27.08
CA ALA A 285 -18.44 18.38 26.99
C ALA A 285 -19.55 17.33 27.08
N THR A 286 -19.30 16.11 26.58
CA THR A 286 -20.30 15.04 26.48
C THR A 286 -20.04 13.87 27.42
N GLU A 287 -18.88 13.83 28.08
CA GLU A 287 -18.38 12.71 28.90
C GLU A 287 -18.19 11.41 28.13
N GLU A 288 -18.22 11.48 26.80
CA GLU A 288 -17.94 10.37 25.92
C GLU A 288 -16.44 10.09 25.88
N MET A 289 -16.13 8.81 25.95
CA MET A 289 -14.78 8.27 25.95
C MET A 289 -14.60 7.36 24.75
N VAL A 290 -13.37 7.30 24.28
CA VAL A 290 -12.92 6.40 23.23
C VAL A 290 -11.67 5.69 23.71
N LEU A 291 -11.64 4.37 23.51
CA LEU A 291 -10.40 3.62 23.46
C LEU A 291 -10.08 3.33 21.99
N PHE A 292 -8.98 3.90 21.52
CA PHE A 292 -8.42 3.72 20.19
C PHE A 292 -7.11 2.95 20.30
N THR A 293 -6.95 1.86 19.56
CA THR A 293 -5.69 1.09 19.53
C THR A 293 -5.37 0.61 18.12
N ASN A 294 -4.10 0.35 17.84
CA ASN A 294 -3.69 -0.13 16.51
C ASN A 294 -3.72 -1.66 16.35
N THR A 295 -3.89 -2.41 17.44
CA THR A 295 -4.06 -3.87 17.41
C THR A 295 -5.11 -4.33 18.41
N LYS A 296 -5.63 -5.55 18.23
CA LYS A 296 -6.50 -6.21 19.22
C LYS A 296 -5.77 -6.59 20.51
N VAL A 297 -4.46 -6.78 20.43
CA VAL A 297 -3.60 -7.12 21.57
C VAL A 297 -3.42 -5.90 22.48
N ALA A 298 -3.17 -4.73 21.89
CA ALA A 298 -3.23 -3.45 22.57
C ALA A 298 -4.62 -3.23 23.18
N TYR A 299 -5.69 -3.42 22.41
CA TYR A 299 -7.06 -3.29 22.92
C TYR A 299 -7.29 -4.14 24.17
N SER A 300 -6.86 -5.40 24.16
CA SER A 300 -7.00 -6.32 25.28
C SER A 300 -6.27 -5.82 26.55
N PHE A 301 -5.08 -5.23 26.40
CA PHE A 301 -4.33 -4.62 27.50
C PHE A 301 -5.07 -3.39 28.05
N PHE A 302 -5.38 -2.42 27.19
CA PHE A 302 -5.96 -1.13 27.61
C PHE A 302 -7.41 -1.27 28.11
N SER A 303 -8.19 -2.19 27.55
CA SER A 303 -9.53 -2.51 28.07
C SER A 303 -9.46 -3.17 29.45
N ALA A 304 -8.50 -4.06 29.69
CA ALA A 304 -8.27 -4.66 31.02
C ALA A 304 -7.81 -3.60 32.03
N LEU A 305 -6.93 -2.68 31.61
CA LEU A 305 -6.49 -1.55 32.41
C LEU A 305 -7.66 -0.64 32.83
N LEU A 306 -8.48 -0.25 31.88
CA LEU A 306 -9.67 0.57 32.11
C LEU A 306 -10.71 -0.15 32.97
N ASN A 307 -10.99 -1.43 32.73
CA ASN A 307 -11.90 -2.24 33.54
C ASN A 307 -11.41 -2.44 34.98
N ARG A 308 -10.09 -2.51 35.19
CA ARG A 308 -9.50 -2.59 36.53
C ARG A 308 -9.68 -1.27 37.29
N ALA A 309 -9.33 -0.16 36.66
CA ALA A 309 -9.42 1.18 37.27
C ALA A 309 -10.88 1.62 37.46
N TYR A 310 -11.76 1.25 36.53
CA TYR A 310 -13.17 1.62 36.50
C TYR A 310 -14.06 0.37 36.30
N PRO A 311 -14.30 -0.44 37.34
CA PRO A 311 -15.05 -1.71 37.20
C PRO A 311 -16.49 -1.58 36.69
N THR A 312 -17.04 -0.37 36.66
CA THR A 312 -18.41 -0.06 36.25
C THR A 312 -18.61 -0.03 34.73
N ILE A 313 -17.58 0.28 33.93
CA ILE A 313 -17.72 0.45 32.47
C ILE A 313 -17.85 -0.88 31.71
N LYS A 314 -17.26 -1.96 32.24
CA LYS A 314 -17.27 -3.33 31.68
C LYS A 314 -17.10 -3.36 30.15
N LEU A 315 -15.96 -2.89 29.66
CA LEU A 315 -15.62 -2.94 28.24
C LEU A 315 -15.63 -4.39 27.72
N PRO A 316 -16.08 -4.62 26.47
CA PRO A 316 -16.09 -5.93 25.85
C PRO A 316 -14.67 -6.48 25.65
N LYS A 317 -14.57 -7.79 25.37
CA LYS A 317 -13.27 -8.45 25.09
C LYS A 317 -12.69 -8.08 23.73
N GLU A 318 -13.56 -7.78 22.78
CA GLU A 318 -13.20 -7.35 21.42
C GLU A 318 -13.74 -5.93 21.24
N PRO A 319 -13.04 -5.07 20.48
CA PRO A 319 -13.52 -3.74 20.19
C PRO A 319 -14.82 -3.82 19.37
N SER A 320 -15.69 -2.82 19.52
CA SER A 320 -16.89 -2.68 18.68
C SER A 320 -16.55 -2.70 17.19
N ILE A 321 -15.41 -2.12 16.81
CA ILE A 321 -14.93 -2.05 15.43
C ILE A 321 -13.43 -2.36 15.41
N PHE A 322 -13.01 -3.16 14.45
CA PHE A 322 -11.62 -3.32 14.04
C PHE A 322 -11.60 -3.38 12.53
N ILE A 323 -10.88 -2.46 11.89
CA ILE A 323 -10.65 -2.46 10.43
C ILE A 323 -9.16 -2.49 10.13
N GLY A 324 -8.75 -3.10 9.03
CA GLY A 324 -7.37 -3.06 8.57
C GLY A 324 -6.95 -1.69 8.04
N ILE A 325 -5.65 -1.46 7.95
CA ILE A 325 -5.07 -0.24 7.38
C ILE A 325 -5.58 0.08 5.97
N PRO A 326 -5.68 -0.86 5.01
CA PRO A 326 -6.20 -0.55 3.68
C PRO A 326 -7.61 0.05 3.71
N MET A 327 -8.47 -0.44 4.60
CA MET A 327 -9.81 0.11 4.79
C MET A 327 -9.77 1.48 5.46
N GLN A 328 -8.88 1.70 6.43
CA GLN A 328 -8.70 2.99 7.08
C GLN A 328 -8.26 4.06 6.07
N VAL A 329 -7.24 3.77 5.26
CA VAL A 329 -6.71 4.66 4.21
C VAL A 329 -7.79 4.99 3.19
N LEU A 330 -8.57 3.99 2.75
CA LEU A 330 -9.70 4.22 1.85
C LEU A 330 -10.73 5.18 2.44
N LEU A 331 -11.03 5.05 3.74
CA LEU A 331 -12.07 5.85 4.40
C LEU A 331 -11.63 7.28 4.71
N ALA A 332 -10.35 7.54 4.90
CA ALA A 332 -9.83 8.84 5.31
C ALA A 332 -10.24 10.01 4.40
N PRO A 333 -10.13 9.93 3.05
CA PRO A 333 -10.56 11.01 2.16
C PRO A 333 -12.08 11.04 1.91
N MET A 334 -12.85 10.07 2.42
CA MET A 334 -14.26 9.94 2.11
C MET A 334 -15.14 10.67 3.14
N ASP A 335 -16.12 11.44 2.66
CA ASP A 335 -17.14 12.08 3.51
C ASP A 335 -18.22 11.08 3.97
N LEU A 336 -17.81 10.03 4.69
CA LEU A 336 -18.68 8.97 5.20
C LEU A 336 -19.00 9.16 6.69
N PRO A 337 -20.12 8.61 7.19
CA PRO A 337 -20.53 8.73 8.59
C PRO A 337 -19.77 7.74 9.48
N VAL A 338 -18.43 7.80 9.50
CA VAL A 338 -17.61 6.94 10.35
C VAL A 338 -17.78 7.29 11.85
N PRO A 339 -17.75 6.31 12.76
CA PRO A 339 -18.01 6.55 14.19
C PRO A 339 -17.02 7.50 14.87
N TRP A 340 -15.79 7.59 14.35
CA TRP A 340 -14.73 8.46 14.85
C TRP A 340 -14.74 9.86 14.24
N LYS A 341 -15.67 10.19 13.34
CA LYS A 341 -15.68 11.46 12.60
C LYS A 341 -15.57 12.70 13.47
N LYS A 342 -16.26 12.71 14.62
CA LYS A 342 -16.23 13.85 15.55
C LYS A 342 -14.91 13.98 16.34
N PHE A 343 -14.07 12.97 16.33
CA PHE A 343 -12.78 12.95 17.00
C PHE A 343 -11.60 13.16 16.04
N MET A 344 -11.86 13.34 14.73
CA MET A 344 -10.80 13.49 13.72
C MET A 344 -9.84 14.63 14.04
N ASP A 345 -10.35 15.80 14.47
CA ASP A 345 -9.50 16.93 14.87
C ASP A 345 -8.47 16.57 15.95
N MET A 346 -8.79 15.60 16.84
CA MET A 346 -7.88 15.12 17.88
C MET A 346 -7.01 13.95 17.41
N ILE A 347 -7.52 13.10 16.52
CA ILE A 347 -6.76 11.98 15.93
C ILE A 347 -5.64 12.53 15.06
N ASP A 348 -5.97 13.48 14.19
CA ASP A 348 -5.05 14.11 13.23
C ASP A 348 -4.19 15.22 13.87
N TYR A 349 -4.42 15.52 15.16
CA TYR A 349 -3.68 16.54 15.86
C TYR A 349 -2.20 16.16 16.01
N LYS A 350 -1.37 16.97 15.36
CA LYS A 350 0.08 17.05 15.57
C LYS A 350 0.37 18.22 16.48
N GLU A 351 1.15 18.00 17.54
CA GLU A 351 1.63 19.11 18.37
C GLU A 351 2.53 20.01 17.51
N PRO A 352 2.35 21.35 17.53
CA PRO A 352 3.26 22.26 16.83
C PRO A 352 4.69 22.03 17.33
N THR A 353 5.64 21.84 16.41
CA THR A 353 7.06 21.57 16.69
C THR A 353 7.65 22.57 17.70
N GLU A 354 7.33 23.86 17.57
CA GLU A 354 7.76 24.91 18.50
C GLU A 354 7.29 24.70 19.97
N LYS A 355 6.11 24.10 20.15
CA LYS A 355 5.57 23.82 21.49
C LYS A 355 6.20 22.58 22.10
N VAL A 356 6.47 21.56 21.28
CA VAL A 356 7.19 20.34 21.67
C VAL A 356 8.60 20.71 22.14
N GLU A 357 9.32 21.54 21.38
CA GLU A 357 10.64 22.05 21.76
C GLU A 357 10.61 22.88 23.05
N ALA A 358 9.61 23.75 23.21
CA ALA A 358 9.48 24.60 24.40
C ALA A 358 9.15 23.80 25.68
N ASP A 359 8.30 22.78 25.58
CA ASP A 359 7.94 21.92 26.70
C ASP A 359 9.09 20.94 27.05
N ARG A 360 9.80 20.41 26.04
CA ARG A 360 11.06 19.65 26.20
C ARG A 360 12.10 20.51 26.94
N THR A 361 12.31 21.76 26.49
CA THR A 361 13.23 22.72 27.14
C THR A 361 12.88 22.96 28.62
N LYS A 362 11.60 23.11 28.95
CA LYS A 362 11.14 23.29 30.35
C LYS A 362 11.35 22.05 31.22
N GLU A 363 11.07 20.86 30.70
CA GLU A 363 11.28 19.60 31.42
C GLU A 363 12.78 19.38 31.69
N TRP A 364 13.63 19.73 30.72
CA TRP A 364 15.08 19.67 30.86
C TRP A 364 15.66 20.73 31.80
N GLU A 365 15.14 21.95 31.82
CA GLU A 365 15.52 22.96 32.81
C GLU A 365 15.19 22.53 34.25
N LYS A 366 14.06 21.84 34.42
CA LYS A 366 13.66 21.27 35.71
C LYS A 366 14.64 20.18 36.15
N LEU A 367 15.05 19.28 35.25
CA LEU A 367 16.07 18.26 35.52
C LEU A 367 17.44 18.86 35.83
N ARG A 368 17.86 19.92 35.13
CA ARG A 368 19.09 20.68 35.43
C ARG A 368 19.06 21.27 36.83
N GLU A 369 17.94 21.87 37.24
CA GLU A 369 17.81 22.48 38.56
C GLU A 369 17.76 21.42 39.68
N GLU A 370 17.14 20.27 39.42
CA GLU A 370 17.12 19.12 40.32
C GLU A 370 18.53 18.54 40.50
N ASN A 371 19.32 18.46 39.42
CA ASN A 371 20.73 18.04 39.44
C ASN A 371 21.64 19.06 40.15
N ARG A 372 21.44 20.37 39.96
CA ARG A 372 22.23 21.42 40.67
C ARG A 372 22.07 21.35 42.18
N ARG A 373 20.86 21.03 42.66
CA ARG A 373 20.54 20.93 44.10
C ARG A 373 21.26 19.79 44.82
N ILE A 374 21.81 18.82 44.11
CA ILE A 374 22.50 17.65 44.69
C ILE A 374 23.99 17.93 44.99
N SER A 375 24.54 19.11 44.66
CA SER A 375 26.00 19.32 44.63
C SER A 375 26.64 19.81 45.95
N GLY A 376 27.66 19.07 46.37
CA GLY A 376 28.64 19.44 47.40
C GLY A 376 29.97 18.68 47.22
N LEU A 377 30.59 18.72 46.03
CA LEU A 377 31.84 18.02 45.71
C LEU A 377 32.81 18.91 44.90
N GLU A 378 34.13 18.79 45.15
CA GLU A 378 35.25 19.50 44.49
C GLU A 378 36.21 18.51 43.81
N GLY A 379 36.90 18.92 42.73
CA GLY A 379 37.99 18.16 42.08
C GLY A 379 37.70 17.68 40.65
N SER A 380 38.25 16.52 40.25
CA SER A 380 38.12 15.96 38.88
C SER A 380 36.68 15.71 38.44
N GLU A 381 35.78 15.46 39.39
CA GLU A 381 34.33 15.33 39.14
C GLU A 381 33.68 16.65 38.70
N ARG A 382 34.26 17.80 39.07
CA ARG A 382 33.82 19.11 38.57
C ARG A 382 34.23 19.31 37.11
N ALA A 383 35.44 18.89 36.74
CA ALA A 383 35.94 19.00 35.37
C ALA A 383 35.20 18.07 34.41
N GLU A 384 34.89 16.82 34.82
CA GLU A 384 34.04 15.92 34.04
C GLU A 384 32.62 16.47 33.88
N ARG A 385 32.04 17.08 34.93
CA ARG A 385 30.71 17.70 34.86
C ARG A 385 30.64 18.95 33.99
N GLU A 386 31.62 19.84 34.08
CA GLU A 386 31.70 21.02 33.19
C GLU A 386 31.92 20.60 31.74
N LEU A 387 32.62 19.48 31.50
CA LEU A 387 32.74 18.87 30.17
C LEU A 387 31.39 18.31 29.67
N THR A 388 30.61 17.65 30.54
CA THR A 388 29.26 17.17 30.23
C THR A 388 28.29 18.33 29.93
N ASP A 389 28.34 19.42 30.69
CA ASP A 389 27.49 20.59 30.45
C ASP A 389 27.80 21.27 29.10
N ILE A 390 29.07 21.35 28.72
CA ILE A 390 29.50 21.90 27.41
C ILE A 390 29.16 20.94 26.26
N PHE A 391 29.28 19.63 26.48
CA PHE A 391 28.83 18.60 25.54
C PHE A 391 27.33 18.73 25.27
N ILE A 392 26.53 18.89 26.32
CA ILE A 392 25.09 19.08 26.23
C ILE A 392 24.74 20.40 25.48
N GLU A 393 25.47 21.50 25.72
CA GLU A 393 25.25 22.76 25.00
C GLU A 393 25.58 22.66 23.50
N ALA A 394 26.59 21.87 23.15
CA ALA A 394 26.96 21.60 21.75
C ALA A 394 25.88 20.80 21.01
N GLN A 395 25.30 19.77 21.66
CA GLN A 395 24.18 19.01 21.13
C GLN A 395 22.94 19.89 20.91
N ILE A 396 22.57 20.70 21.91
CA ILE A 396 21.39 21.61 21.84
C ILE A 396 21.52 22.66 20.73
N THR A 397 22.74 23.11 20.41
CA THR A 397 22.95 24.21 19.46
C THR A 397 23.41 23.76 18.08
N GLY A 398 23.60 22.45 17.87
CA GLY A 398 24.18 21.87 16.65
C GLY A 398 25.60 22.38 16.34
N LYS A 399 26.29 22.97 17.31
CA LYS A 399 27.61 23.58 17.11
C LYS A 399 28.69 22.58 17.50
N PRO A 400 29.73 22.37 16.66
CA PRO A 400 30.81 21.47 16.99
C PRO A 400 31.55 21.95 18.25
N MET A 401 31.91 21.01 19.12
CA MET A 401 32.66 21.29 20.34
C MET A 401 34.06 21.80 20.01
N ASP A 402 34.38 23.00 20.50
CA ASP A 402 35.70 23.61 20.36
C ASP A 402 36.60 23.20 21.55
N ALA A 403 37.55 22.29 21.29
CA ALA A 403 38.50 21.80 22.30
C ALA A 403 39.27 22.93 23.02
N GLY A 404 39.52 24.06 22.36
CA GLY A 404 40.16 25.23 22.95
C GLY A 404 39.26 25.99 23.93
N LYS A 405 37.95 26.05 23.67
CA LYS A 405 36.97 26.61 24.62
C LYS A 405 36.75 25.70 25.81
N VAL A 406 36.65 24.39 25.58
CA VAL A 406 36.48 23.38 26.63
C VAL A 406 37.67 23.37 27.59
N SER A 407 38.90 23.36 27.07
CA SER A 407 40.14 23.44 27.87
C SER A 407 40.19 24.69 28.75
N LYS A 408 39.73 25.83 28.23
CA LYS A 408 39.70 27.10 28.98
C LYS A 408 38.63 27.10 30.08
N ALA A 409 37.50 26.42 29.86
CA ALA A 409 36.39 26.36 30.80
C ALA A 409 36.65 25.39 31.95
N THR A 410 37.16 24.20 31.65
CA THR A 410 37.39 23.13 32.62
C THR A 410 38.75 23.20 33.31
N GLY A 411 39.68 24.00 32.77
CA GLY A 411 41.06 24.09 33.25
C GLY A 411 41.92 22.87 32.91
N LEU A 412 41.39 21.92 32.12
CA LEU A 412 42.11 20.77 31.60
C LEU A 412 43.05 21.19 30.47
N ASP A 413 44.20 20.51 30.34
CA ASP A 413 45.06 20.76 29.19
C ASP A 413 44.42 20.24 27.90
N ARG A 414 44.81 20.83 26.76
CA ARG A 414 44.18 20.57 25.47
C ARG A 414 44.32 19.12 25.00
N GLN A 415 45.41 18.44 25.32
CA GLN A 415 45.59 17.03 24.97
C GLN A 415 44.64 16.13 25.78
N GLU A 416 44.43 16.44 27.05
CA GLU A 416 43.47 15.69 27.87
C GLU A 416 42.02 15.96 27.45
N VAL A 417 41.69 17.18 27.02
CA VAL A 417 40.39 17.50 26.41
C VAL A 417 40.19 16.75 25.10
N GLU A 418 41.16 16.77 24.19
CA GLU A 418 41.08 16.05 22.91
C GLU A 418 40.97 14.52 23.14
N ARG A 419 41.66 13.97 24.17
CA ARG A 419 41.52 12.57 24.58
C ARG A 419 40.13 12.25 25.14
N LEU A 420 39.56 13.14 25.95
CA LEU A 420 38.20 12.96 26.49
C LEU A 420 37.15 13.08 25.38
N LEU A 421 37.29 14.04 24.46
CA LEU A 421 36.43 14.17 23.28
C LEU A 421 36.51 12.93 22.37
N SER A 422 37.71 12.37 22.17
CA SER A 422 37.86 11.13 21.40
C SER A 422 37.17 9.93 22.06
N ARG A 423 36.96 9.91 23.39
CA ARG A 423 36.17 8.86 24.05
C ARG A 423 34.67 8.98 23.78
N PHE A 424 34.19 10.16 23.38
CA PHE A 424 32.81 10.34 22.91
C PHE A 424 32.68 9.98 21.42
N ASP A 425 33.76 10.13 20.63
CA ASP A 425 33.82 9.68 19.23
C ASP A 425 34.11 8.17 19.08
N GLU A 426 34.71 7.51 20.08
CA GLU A 426 35.10 6.09 20.07
C GLU A 426 34.16 5.13 20.85
N LEU A 427 32.94 5.57 21.22
CA LEU A 427 31.95 4.61 21.74
C LEU A 427 31.55 3.65 20.60
N PRO A 428 31.65 2.32 20.78
CA PRO A 428 31.16 1.37 19.79
C PRO A 428 29.66 1.55 19.63
N GLU A 429 29.15 1.50 18.40
CA GLU A 429 27.72 1.50 18.06
C GLU A 429 26.90 0.36 18.70
N GLU A 430 27.50 -0.49 19.54
CA GLU A 430 26.81 -1.55 20.28
C GLU A 430 27.21 -1.54 21.77
N GLY A 431 26.27 -1.15 22.65
CA GLY A 431 26.35 -1.52 24.08
C GLY A 431 25.78 -0.56 25.13
N TYR A 432 24.45 -0.40 25.16
CA TYR A 432 23.61 -0.07 26.32
C TYR A 432 23.90 1.20 27.16
N LEU A 433 23.13 2.27 26.90
CA LEU A 433 21.91 2.59 27.65
C LEU A 433 21.14 3.65 26.87
N ASP A 434 20.28 3.13 26.01
CA ASP A 434 19.21 3.81 25.32
C ASP A 434 18.22 4.39 26.35
N ALA A 435 18.41 5.67 26.66
CA ALA A 435 17.49 6.48 27.43
C ALA A 435 17.57 7.90 26.89
N SER A 436 16.62 8.19 26.01
CA SER A 436 16.18 9.53 25.61
C SER A 436 17.28 10.44 25.06
N ASP A 437 17.42 10.44 23.75
CA ASP A 437 16.94 11.57 22.96
C ASP A 437 16.90 11.14 21.49
N ASP A 438 15.79 10.48 21.13
CA ASP A 438 15.33 10.42 19.74
C ASP A 438 15.02 11.85 19.31
N GLU A 439 16.03 12.53 18.76
CA GLU A 439 15.81 13.45 17.66
C GLU A 439 15.58 12.63 16.39
N ASP A 440 14.43 11.97 16.34
CA ASP A 440 13.77 11.72 15.07
C ASP A 440 12.56 12.64 15.03
N ASP A 441 12.73 13.74 14.31
CA ASP A 441 11.67 14.39 13.57
C ASP A 441 10.94 13.31 12.75
N PHE A 442 9.97 12.63 13.38
CA PHE A 442 9.01 11.80 12.68
C PHE A 442 8.08 12.73 11.92
N ASP A 443 8.56 13.08 10.74
CA ASP A 443 7.80 13.62 9.63
C ASP A 443 6.67 12.64 9.31
N PHE A 444 5.48 12.88 9.89
CA PHE A 444 4.24 12.36 9.31
C PHE A 444 3.89 13.25 8.10
N GLY A 445 4.80 13.47 7.17
CA GLY A 445 4.46 13.94 5.82
C GLY A 445 3.62 12.88 5.14
N ASP A 446 2.90 13.24 4.09
CA ASP A 446 2.03 12.34 3.30
C ASP A 446 2.81 11.24 2.52
N ASP A 447 4.01 10.84 2.97
CA ASP A 447 4.94 9.93 2.27
C ASP A 447 4.94 8.49 2.84
N ASP A 448 4.20 8.19 3.91
CA ASP A 448 4.05 6.82 4.46
C ASP A 448 3.16 5.88 3.58
N LEU A 449 2.86 6.28 2.35
CA LEU A 449 2.24 5.44 1.31
C LEU A 449 3.24 4.87 0.30
N ASP A 450 4.52 5.25 0.37
CA ASP A 450 5.56 4.64 -0.44
C ASP A 450 6.00 3.31 0.20
N GLU A 451 5.30 2.27 -0.27
CA GLU A 451 5.83 0.95 -0.54
C GLU A 451 6.47 0.19 0.63
N ILE A 452 5.66 -0.67 1.24
CA ILE A 452 6.16 -1.95 1.77
C ILE A 452 6.54 -2.83 0.56
N TYR A 453 7.62 -2.48 -0.13
CA TYR A 453 8.47 -3.49 -0.73
C TYR A 453 9.29 -4.06 0.41
N GLU A 454 8.96 -5.26 0.88
CA GLU A 454 9.93 -6.04 1.66
C GLU A 454 11.28 -5.99 0.90
N ASP A 455 12.38 -5.64 1.56
CA ASP A 455 13.72 -5.59 0.95
C ASP A 455 14.06 -6.97 0.33
N ILE A 456 13.68 -7.19 -0.92
CA ILE A 456 14.07 -8.37 -1.68
C ILE A 456 15.51 -8.12 -2.09
N PHE A 457 16.47 -8.44 -1.23
CA PHE A 457 17.88 -8.41 -1.65
C PHE A 457 18.11 -9.47 -2.73
N PHE A 458 18.45 -9.04 -3.95
CA PHE A 458 18.85 -9.97 -5.00
C PHE A 458 20.27 -10.48 -4.74
N ILE A 459 20.37 -11.77 -4.44
CA ILE A 459 21.65 -12.46 -4.29
C ILE A 459 22.08 -12.98 -5.66
N VAL A 460 23.16 -12.40 -6.21
CA VAL A 460 23.71 -12.82 -7.51
C VAL A 460 24.12 -14.30 -7.46
N PRO A 461 23.57 -15.16 -8.34
CA PRO A 461 23.98 -16.56 -8.43
C PRO A 461 25.47 -16.72 -8.72
N ASP A 462 26.07 -17.83 -8.27
CA ASP A 462 27.52 -18.06 -8.44
C ASP A 462 27.98 -18.04 -9.90
N GLU A 463 27.13 -18.50 -10.83
CA GLU A 463 27.38 -18.45 -12.27
C GLU A 463 27.35 -17.03 -12.85
N ASP A 464 26.69 -16.10 -12.17
CA ASP A 464 26.49 -14.73 -12.59
C ASP A 464 27.45 -13.73 -11.97
N LYS A 465 28.20 -14.13 -10.93
CA LYS A 465 29.26 -13.31 -10.31
C LYS A 465 30.32 -12.83 -11.32
N ALA A 466 30.52 -13.55 -12.42
CA ALA A 466 31.43 -13.15 -13.49
C ALA A 466 30.92 -11.95 -14.32
N PHE A 467 29.62 -11.64 -14.24
CA PHE A 467 28.98 -10.53 -14.95
C PHE A 467 28.80 -9.28 -14.08
N GLU A 468 29.12 -9.32 -12.79
CA GLU A 468 29.05 -8.15 -11.91
C GLU A 468 30.02 -7.05 -12.33
N LEU A 469 29.51 -5.82 -12.36
CA LEU A 469 30.28 -4.62 -12.67
C LEU A 469 30.87 -4.04 -11.38
N LYS A 470 32.17 -3.73 -11.40
CA LYS A 470 32.91 -3.28 -10.20
C LYS A 470 33.15 -1.78 -10.14
N THR A 471 32.85 -1.07 -11.23
CA THR A 471 33.37 0.27 -11.51
C THR A 471 32.30 1.34 -11.60
N TRP A 472 31.02 0.97 -11.54
CA TRP A 472 29.93 1.94 -11.58
C TRP A 472 29.49 2.30 -10.15
N PRO A 473 29.34 3.60 -9.83
CA PRO A 473 28.82 4.03 -8.54
C PRO A 473 27.30 3.85 -8.52
N MET A 474 26.81 3.02 -7.60
CA MET A 474 25.39 3.03 -7.26
C MET A 474 25.10 4.37 -6.57
N PRO A 475 24.08 5.15 -7.01
CA PRO A 475 23.68 6.36 -6.30
C PRO A 475 23.39 6.06 -4.83
N THR A 476 23.76 6.98 -3.94
CA THR A 476 23.55 6.82 -2.48
C THR A 476 22.07 6.85 -2.10
N ASP A 477 21.21 7.30 -3.01
CA ASP A 477 19.77 7.28 -2.85
C ASP A 477 19.19 6.06 -3.56
N THR A 478 19.27 4.90 -2.89
CA THR A 478 18.69 3.64 -3.38
C THR A 478 17.16 3.62 -3.31
N TYR A 479 16.55 4.61 -2.64
CA TYR A 479 15.12 4.66 -2.33
C TYR A 479 14.40 5.89 -2.90
N GLY A 480 15.11 6.83 -3.51
CA GLY A 480 14.53 8.06 -4.03
C GLY A 480 13.63 7.86 -5.25
N HIS A 481 12.56 8.65 -5.33
CA HIS A 481 11.65 8.75 -6.47
C HIS A 481 12.34 9.01 -7.82
N GLY A 482 13.62 9.41 -7.83
CA GLY A 482 14.40 9.74 -9.03
C GLY A 482 14.43 8.64 -10.09
N VAL A 483 14.44 7.35 -9.70
CA VAL A 483 14.46 6.23 -10.68
C VAL A 483 13.09 6.05 -11.36
N TYR A 484 12.02 6.53 -10.73
CA TYR A 484 10.65 6.45 -11.24
C TYR A 484 10.26 7.68 -12.08
N GLN A 485 11.12 8.69 -12.18
CA GLN A 485 10.87 9.89 -12.97
C GLN A 485 10.99 9.63 -14.47
N SER A 486 10.22 10.41 -15.25
CA SER A 486 10.39 10.54 -16.70
C SER A 486 11.79 11.09 -17.03
N LEU A 487 12.28 10.91 -18.25
CA LEU A 487 13.57 11.49 -18.69
C LEU A 487 13.58 13.03 -18.63
N PRO A 488 12.52 13.76 -19.01
CA PRO A 488 12.47 15.21 -18.87
C PRO A 488 12.59 15.70 -17.43
N ASP A 489 12.04 14.93 -16.48
CA ASP A 489 11.98 15.28 -15.06
C ASP A 489 13.06 14.59 -14.22
N SER A 490 13.95 13.83 -14.86
CA SER A 490 14.92 12.97 -14.16
C SER A 490 15.99 13.78 -13.44
N GLU A 491 16.14 13.50 -12.14
CA GLU A 491 17.22 14.04 -11.31
C GLU A 491 18.60 13.43 -11.65
N PHE A 492 18.64 12.31 -12.38
CA PHE A 492 19.89 11.67 -12.79
C PHE A 492 20.50 12.26 -14.05
N PHE A 493 19.69 12.85 -14.93
CA PHE A 493 20.11 13.23 -16.28
C PHE A 493 19.72 14.67 -16.62
N GLU A 494 20.69 15.44 -17.09
CA GLU A 494 20.39 16.75 -17.69
C GLU A 494 19.91 16.56 -19.13
N SER A 495 18.69 17.05 -19.42
CA SER A 495 18.11 17.03 -20.75
C SER A 495 18.79 18.03 -21.70
N ASN A 496 19.51 17.54 -22.71
CA ASN A 496 20.10 18.35 -23.78
C ASN A 496 19.27 18.26 -25.07
N ASP A 497 18.20 19.05 -25.13
CA ASP A 497 17.32 19.14 -26.32
C ASP A 497 17.78 20.27 -27.28
N THR A 498 18.99 20.13 -27.82
CA THR A 498 19.51 21.05 -28.84
C THR A 498 19.31 20.50 -30.25
N GLU A 499 19.15 21.38 -31.25
CA GLU A 499 19.07 20.98 -32.66
C GLU A 499 20.28 20.12 -33.09
N GLU A 500 21.44 20.36 -32.49
CA GLU A 500 22.67 19.60 -32.74
C GLU A 500 22.61 18.18 -32.15
N ALA A 501 22.11 18.00 -30.93
CA ALA A 501 21.89 16.67 -30.33
C ALA A 501 20.88 15.88 -31.15
N TYR A 502 19.78 16.53 -31.57
CA TYR A 502 18.79 15.96 -32.47
C TYR A 502 19.40 15.52 -33.82
N ARG A 503 20.24 16.37 -34.42
CA ARG A 503 20.95 16.05 -35.67
C ARG A 503 21.85 14.82 -35.51
N GLN A 504 22.64 14.77 -34.44
CA GLN A 504 23.54 13.66 -34.14
C GLN A 504 22.76 12.35 -33.94
N PHE A 505 21.63 12.39 -33.23
CA PHE A 505 20.77 11.22 -33.05
C PHE A 505 20.23 10.70 -34.39
N LEU A 506 19.72 11.58 -35.27
CA LEU A 506 19.22 11.16 -36.59
C LEU A 506 20.31 10.60 -37.51
N GLU A 507 21.56 11.06 -37.37
CA GLU A 507 22.69 10.51 -38.10
C GLU A 507 23.01 9.07 -37.67
N LEU A 508 22.74 8.71 -36.41
CA LEU A 508 22.96 7.38 -35.84
C LEU A 508 21.77 6.44 -36.00
N GLY A 509 20.54 6.91 -35.75
CA GLY A 509 19.32 6.10 -35.77
C GLY A 509 18.73 5.89 -37.18
N GLY A 510 19.08 6.75 -38.14
CA GLY A 510 18.55 6.68 -39.51
C GLY A 510 17.28 7.52 -39.71
N LYS A 511 16.98 7.85 -40.98
CA LYS A 511 15.95 8.84 -41.36
C LYS A 511 14.51 8.41 -41.08
N ASP A 512 14.27 7.11 -40.91
CA ASP A 512 12.93 6.54 -40.72
C ASP A 512 12.30 6.98 -39.38
N PHE A 513 13.13 7.32 -38.40
CA PHE A 513 12.68 7.76 -37.07
C PHE A 513 12.56 9.29 -36.94
N ALA A 514 12.99 10.05 -37.96
CA ALA A 514 12.92 11.51 -37.93
C ALA A 514 11.48 12.03 -37.80
N THR A 515 10.49 11.27 -38.28
CA THR A 515 9.08 11.62 -38.15
C THR A 515 8.57 11.45 -36.72
N GLU A 516 8.94 10.36 -36.04
CA GLU A 516 8.57 10.07 -34.64
C GLU A 516 9.21 11.10 -33.72
N VAL A 517 10.52 11.34 -33.84
CA VAL A 517 11.23 12.32 -33.01
C VAL A 517 10.76 13.76 -33.27
N ARG A 518 10.30 14.11 -34.49
CA ARG A 518 9.67 15.43 -34.75
C ARG A 518 8.30 15.59 -34.13
N LYS A 519 7.56 14.49 -34.05
CA LYS A 519 6.16 14.51 -33.62
C LYS A 519 6.07 14.51 -32.10
N ASP A 520 6.87 13.65 -31.47
CA ASP A 520 6.75 13.32 -30.05
C ASP A 520 7.98 13.81 -29.26
N GLY A 521 9.10 14.15 -29.90
CA GLY A 521 10.34 14.54 -29.21
C GLY A 521 11.28 13.36 -29.00
N LEU A 522 12.55 13.63 -28.63
CA LEU A 522 13.56 12.57 -28.43
C LEU A 522 13.30 11.76 -27.16
N PHE A 523 12.98 12.43 -26.05
CA PHE A 523 12.74 11.79 -24.76
C PHE A 523 11.48 10.92 -24.81
N ASP A 524 10.33 11.46 -25.22
CA ASP A 524 9.09 10.69 -25.36
C ASP A 524 9.24 9.49 -26.31
N MET A 525 10.03 9.63 -27.39
CA MET A 525 10.31 8.52 -28.29
C MET A 525 11.13 7.43 -27.59
N VAL A 526 12.16 7.79 -26.81
CA VAL A 526 12.97 6.84 -26.05
C VAL A 526 12.13 6.15 -24.96
N GLU A 527 11.35 6.90 -24.19
CA GLU A 527 10.44 6.37 -23.18
C GLU A 527 9.43 5.39 -23.78
N ALA A 528 8.85 5.74 -24.94
CA ALA A 528 7.95 4.87 -25.67
C ALA A 528 8.61 3.53 -26.07
N LEU A 529 9.94 3.48 -26.30
CA LEU A 529 10.62 2.22 -26.56
C LEU A 529 10.53 1.29 -25.36
N PHE A 530 10.81 1.80 -24.16
CA PHE A 530 10.73 1.02 -22.94
C PHE A 530 9.28 0.60 -22.66
N ALA A 531 8.34 1.53 -22.80
CA ALA A 531 6.90 1.27 -22.62
C ALA A 531 6.30 0.27 -23.63
N THR A 532 6.97 -0.02 -24.76
CA THR A 532 6.52 -1.08 -25.69
C THR A 532 6.93 -2.49 -25.27
N THR A 533 7.86 -2.62 -24.33
CA THR A 533 8.46 -3.90 -23.95
C THR A 533 8.32 -4.23 -22.46
N PHE A 534 8.30 -3.20 -21.62
CA PHE A 534 8.07 -3.29 -20.19
C PHE A 534 6.74 -2.62 -19.87
N ASP A 535 6.00 -3.15 -18.90
CA ASP A 535 4.64 -2.72 -18.56
C ASP A 535 4.59 -2.23 -17.11
N GLY A 536 3.70 -1.29 -16.79
CA GLY A 536 3.47 -0.86 -15.42
C GLY A 536 4.55 0.08 -14.87
N ASP A 537 4.68 0.10 -13.54
CA ASP A 537 5.39 1.18 -12.84
C ASP A 537 6.92 1.03 -12.86
N PHE A 538 7.44 -0.11 -13.35
CA PHE A 538 8.88 -0.37 -13.42
C PHE A 538 9.56 0.02 -14.75
N ILE A 539 8.81 0.60 -15.70
CA ILE A 539 9.33 1.09 -16.98
C ILE A 539 10.46 2.10 -16.75
N TYR A 540 10.21 3.13 -15.94
CA TYR A 540 11.17 4.20 -15.66
C TYR A 540 12.36 3.69 -14.84
N PRO A 541 12.17 2.89 -13.78
CA PRO A 541 13.29 2.28 -13.05
C PRO A 541 14.25 1.49 -13.94
N VAL A 542 13.74 0.62 -14.83
CA VAL A 542 14.58 -0.14 -15.76
C VAL A 542 15.30 0.78 -16.74
N MET A 543 14.61 1.79 -17.26
CA MET A 543 15.17 2.75 -18.21
C MET A 543 16.28 3.60 -17.58
N ASN A 544 16.01 4.23 -16.44
CA ASN A 544 16.93 5.13 -15.75
C ASN A 544 18.14 4.35 -15.24
N THR A 545 17.93 3.16 -14.67
CA THR A 545 19.04 2.29 -14.26
C THR A 545 19.88 1.86 -15.45
N PHE A 546 19.26 1.46 -16.56
CA PHE A 546 19.98 1.09 -17.77
C PHE A 546 20.83 2.24 -18.30
N PHE A 547 20.29 3.46 -18.39
CA PHE A 547 21.04 4.62 -18.86
C PHE A 547 22.14 5.05 -17.89
N TRP A 548 21.93 4.89 -16.58
CA TRP A 548 22.96 5.15 -15.58
C TRP A 548 24.15 4.22 -15.76
N ILE A 549 23.91 2.92 -15.88
CA ILE A 549 24.97 1.94 -16.14
C ILE A 549 25.63 2.22 -17.50
N LEU A 550 24.85 2.55 -18.54
CA LEU A 550 25.37 2.87 -19.86
C LEU A 550 26.26 4.13 -19.85
N TYR A 551 25.91 5.14 -19.05
CA TYR A 551 26.72 6.34 -18.90
C TYR A 551 28.11 6.04 -18.32
N HIS A 552 28.18 5.15 -17.33
CA HIS A 552 29.43 4.78 -16.67
C HIS A 552 30.26 3.75 -17.47
N GLU A 553 29.60 2.74 -18.04
CA GLU A 553 30.24 1.55 -18.61
C GLU A 553 30.16 1.48 -20.14
N GLY A 554 29.32 2.30 -20.79
CA GLY A 554 29.12 2.36 -22.26
C GLY A 554 30.31 2.90 -23.05
N LYS A 555 31.48 3.01 -22.43
CA LYS A 555 32.76 3.20 -23.16
C LYS A 555 33.41 1.86 -23.49
N GLU A 556 33.07 0.80 -22.76
CA GLU A 556 33.59 -0.55 -22.95
C GLU A 556 32.54 -1.47 -23.57
N TRP A 557 33.00 -2.60 -24.11
CA TRP A 557 32.09 -3.62 -24.63
C TRP A 557 31.63 -4.54 -23.49
N VAL A 558 30.44 -4.29 -22.98
CA VAL A 558 29.92 -4.97 -21.77
C VAL A 558 28.80 -5.94 -22.14
N PRO A 559 28.79 -7.18 -21.59
CA PRO A 559 27.70 -8.13 -21.83
C PRO A 559 26.35 -7.56 -21.36
N VAL A 560 25.28 -7.79 -22.13
CA VAL A 560 23.93 -7.38 -21.71
C VAL A 560 23.51 -8.01 -20.40
N ARG A 561 23.98 -9.22 -20.11
CA ARG A 561 23.76 -9.89 -18.83
C ARG A 561 24.33 -9.08 -17.64
N SER A 562 25.44 -8.36 -17.83
CA SER A 562 25.96 -7.46 -16.80
C SER A 562 24.99 -6.32 -16.49
N TYR A 563 24.40 -5.69 -17.51
CA TYR A 563 23.35 -4.68 -17.29
C TYR A 563 22.15 -5.27 -16.56
N ALA A 564 21.69 -6.46 -16.97
CA ALA A 564 20.55 -7.13 -16.35
C ALA A 564 20.80 -7.43 -14.86
N ILE A 565 22.00 -7.92 -14.51
CA ILE A 565 22.35 -8.25 -13.12
C ILE A 565 22.44 -6.99 -12.26
N GLU A 566 23.03 -5.91 -12.75
CA GLU A 566 23.09 -4.65 -11.97
C GLU A 566 21.71 -4.00 -11.83
N ILE A 567 20.85 -4.09 -12.85
CA ILE A 567 19.45 -3.67 -12.76
C ILE A 567 18.70 -4.51 -11.69
N LEU A 568 18.88 -5.84 -11.70
CA LEU A 568 18.29 -6.74 -10.69
C LEU A 568 18.81 -6.48 -9.27
N LYS A 569 20.06 -6.02 -9.11
CA LYS A 569 20.61 -5.65 -7.79
C LYS A 569 19.98 -4.38 -7.24
N TRP A 570 19.59 -3.44 -8.12
CA TRP A 570 19.09 -2.14 -7.71
C TRP A 570 17.56 -2.13 -7.53
N ILE A 571 16.80 -2.76 -8.44
CA ILE A 571 15.33 -2.81 -8.39
C ILE A 571 14.77 -4.25 -8.45
N PRO A 572 15.18 -5.12 -7.52
CA PRO A 572 14.80 -6.53 -7.52
C PRO A 572 13.31 -6.78 -7.32
N SER A 573 12.67 -6.01 -6.44
CA SER A 573 11.25 -6.14 -6.11
C SER A 573 10.37 -5.90 -7.33
N ASP A 574 10.63 -4.81 -8.04
CA ASP A 574 9.91 -4.44 -9.26
C ASP A 574 10.03 -5.53 -10.31
N ILE A 575 11.24 -6.00 -10.60
CA ILE A 575 11.45 -6.95 -11.70
C ILE A 575 10.87 -8.33 -11.37
N LEU A 576 11.12 -8.84 -10.17
CA LEU A 576 10.65 -10.16 -9.76
C LEU A 576 9.14 -10.20 -9.47
N HIS A 577 8.47 -9.04 -9.44
CA HIS A 577 7.01 -8.96 -9.49
C HIS A 577 6.45 -9.36 -10.85
N TYR A 578 7.08 -8.91 -11.95
CA TYR A 578 6.57 -9.07 -13.32
C TYR A 578 7.16 -10.28 -14.06
N TYR A 579 8.35 -10.74 -13.68
CA TYR A 579 9.01 -11.88 -14.30
C TYR A 579 8.98 -13.11 -13.40
N VAL A 580 8.81 -14.29 -13.99
CA VAL A 580 8.74 -15.56 -13.24
C VAL A 580 10.07 -15.88 -12.57
N ASP A 581 11.18 -15.52 -13.22
CA ASP A 581 12.53 -15.61 -12.71
C ASP A 581 13.48 -14.60 -13.41
N GLN A 582 14.71 -14.51 -12.93
CA GLN A 582 15.75 -13.63 -13.48
C GLN A 582 16.10 -13.94 -14.95
N GLU A 583 16.02 -15.20 -15.41
CA GLU A 583 16.41 -15.57 -16.76
C GLU A 583 15.39 -15.06 -17.78
N GLU A 584 14.11 -15.05 -17.41
CA GLU A 584 13.06 -14.45 -18.22
C GLU A 584 13.29 -12.95 -18.42
N PHE A 585 13.67 -12.23 -17.36
CA PHE A 585 14.04 -10.82 -17.45
C PHE A 585 15.28 -10.60 -18.32
N ILE A 586 16.35 -11.37 -18.10
CA ILE A 586 17.60 -11.28 -18.88
C ILE A 586 17.33 -11.52 -20.38
N GLU A 587 16.51 -12.53 -20.71
CA GLU A 587 16.13 -12.82 -22.08
C GLU A 587 15.26 -11.70 -22.68
N SER A 588 14.32 -11.15 -21.91
CA SER A 588 13.47 -10.03 -22.31
C SER A 588 14.30 -8.78 -22.61
N LEU A 589 15.15 -8.37 -21.66
CA LEU A 589 16.07 -7.23 -21.79
C LEU A 589 17.04 -7.44 -22.96
N GLY A 590 17.58 -8.65 -23.14
CA GLY A 590 18.41 -8.99 -24.29
C GLY A 590 17.70 -8.89 -25.64
N LYS A 591 16.44 -9.31 -25.72
CA LYS A 591 15.65 -9.10 -26.95
C LYS A 591 15.36 -7.64 -27.19
N PHE A 592 14.99 -6.91 -26.14
CA PHE A 592 14.68 -5.49 -26.17
C PHE A 592 15.85 -4.68 -26.69
N ILE A 593 17.01 -4.73 -26.02
CA ILE A 593 18.20 -3.97 -26.38
C ILE A 593 18.58 -4.22 -27.83
N LYS A 594 18.65 -5.49 -28.25
CA LYS A 594 19.02 -5.83 -29.64
C LYS A 594 18.02 -5.31 -30.67
N ARG A 595 16.72 -5.44 -30.42
CA ARG A 595 15.68 -5.14 -31.42
C ARG A 595 15.28 -3.67 -31.43
N MET A 596 15.40 -3.00 -30.30
CA MET A 596 14.86 -1.67 -30.08
C MET A 596 15.96 -0.62 -29.93
N LEU A 597 16.90 -0.82 -29.00
CA LEU A 597 17.94 0.18 -28.72
C LEU A 597 19.04 0.17 -29.77
N CYS A 598 19.55 -1.00 -30.14
CA CYS A 598 20.62 -1.10 -31.14
C CYS A 598 20.18 -0.71 -32.54
N THR A 599 18.90 -0.88 -32.87
CA THR A 599 18.36 -0.51 -34.20
C THR A 599 18.08 1.00 -34.31
N ARG A 600 18.01 1.70 -33.17
CA ARG A 600 17.75 3.15 -33.09
C ARG A 600 19.00 3.96 -32.75
N GLY A 601 20.18 3.34 -32.78
CA GLY A 601 21.45 4.02 -32.55
C GLY A 601 21.71 4.41 -31.09
N ILE A 602 20.93 3.91 -30.14
CA ILE A 602 21.11 4.14 -28.70
C ILE A 602 22.27 3.30 -28.17
N CYS A 603 22.43 2.08 -28.68
CA CYS A 603 23.55 1.19 -28.37
C CYS A 603 24.16 0.62 -29.64
N SER A 604 25.43 0.24 -29.58
CA SER A 604 26.14 -0.49 -30.63
C SER A 604 26.30 -1.96 -30.28
N LEU A 605 26.46 -2.82 -31.30
CA LEU A 605 26.76 -4.25 -31.12
C LEU A 605 28.21 -4.53 -31.54
N ALA A 606 28.98 -5.24 -30.70
CA ALA A 606 30.36 -5.59 -31.05
C ALA A 606 30.43 -6.49 -32.29
N LYS A 607 29.44 -7.38 -32.41
CA LYS A 607 29.24 -8.31 -33.51
C LYS A 607 27.76 -8.69 -33.57
N ARG A 608 27.30 -9.23 -34.70
CA ARG A 608 25.93 -9.76 -34.82
C ARG A 608 25.75 -10.98 -33.89
N PRO A 609 24.87 -10.92 -32.87
CA PRO A 609 24.75 -12.00 -31.90
C PRO A 609 23.85 -13.13 -32.41
N LYS A 610 24.21 -14.37 -32.06
CA LYS A 610 23.41 -15.58 -32.27
C LYS A 610 22.16 -15.54 -31.37
N ALA A 611 21.14 -16.32 -31.72
CA ALA A 611 19.90 -16.41 -30.94
C ALA A 611 20.18 -16.81 -29.48
N GLU A 612 21.10 -17.74 -29.27
CA GLU A 612 21.49 -18.20 -27.92
C GLU A 612 22.24 -17.13 -27.12
N GLU A 613 23.14 -16.37 -27.76
CA GLU A 613 23.83 -15.25 -27.09
C GLU A 613 22.83 -14.16 -26.67
N VAL A 614 21.74 -13.96 -27.44
CA VAL A 614 20.66 -13.04 -27.08
C VAL A 614 19.83 -13.57 -25.91
N ARG A 615 19.49 -14.86 -25.95
CA ARG A 615 18.72 -15.53 -24.89
C ARG A 615 19.43 -15.44 -23.54
N LEU A 616 20.73 -15.70 -23.54
CA LEU A 616 21.56 -15.69 -22.33
C LEU A 616 22.08 -14.29 -21.95
N GLY A 617 21.83 -13.26 -22.76
CA GLY A 617 22.39 -11.91 -22.54
C GLY A 617 23.92 -11.82 -22.69
N THR A 618 24.59 -12.82 -23.24
CA THR A 618 26.07 -12.86 -23.27
C THR A 618 26.70 -12.08 -24.43
N TYR A 619 25.90 -11.44 -25.27
CA TYR A 619 26.42 -10.54 -26.30
C TYR A 619 26.73 -9.17 -25.70
N THR A 620 27.72 -8.48 -26.28
CA THR A 620 28.22 -7.22 -25.73
C THR A 620 27.66 -6.02 -26.49
N ILE A 621 27.31 -5.00 -25.73
CA ILE A 621 26.88 -3.68 -26.22
C ILE A 621 27.85 -2.60 -25.75
N LYS A 622 27.75 -1.44 -26.39
CA LYS A 622 28.45 -0.22 -26.04
C LYS A 622 27.54 0.96 -26.30
#